data_AF-A0A415E2P0-F1
#
_entry.id   AF-A0A415E2P0-F1
#
_cell.length_a   1.000
_cell.length_b   1.000
_cell.length_c   1.000
_cell.angle_alpha   90.00
_cell.angle_beta   90.00
_cell.angle_gamma   90.00
#
_symmetry.space_group_name_H-M   'P 1'
#
loop_
_entity.id
_entity.type
_entity.pdbx_description
1 polymer ?
#
loop_
_entity_poly.entity_id
_entity_poly.type
_entity_poly.pdbx_seq_one_letter_code
_entity_poly.pdbx_strand_id
1 'polypeptide(L)'
;MKKGLNFKSAAVAMLLCSMVACTGKTSTSGDATCCAAAGKGQCTEQCGSDCGNECNKKTNCKINKEMTYSKKYTNADFYKDGKFQQDVAMKAMKDMFDFYGVPFTEFMGKEMWVTDFGLGDFENVGMGGVFWINDAEYGYFAHAIYLLPGQMIPEHAHVKTKFPAKHESWMVEKGWVYNFSEIGDETPNAPAIPASHGPIKSKNFAVQKVGDILRLKKLETFHFMMAGPEGAIVDEWACYHDNDGLRFTNKKAAL
;
A
#
# COMPACT_ATOMS: atom_id res chain seq x y z
N MET A 1 -57.27 27.76 13.65
CA MET A 1 -58.08 26.96 12.69
C MET A 1 -57.23 26.77 11.45
N LYS A 2 -56.48 25.66 11.34
CA LYS A 2 -56.82 24.39 10.66
C LYS A 2 -56.90 24.49 9.13
N LYS A 3 -56.11 23.61 8.50
CA LYS A 3 -56.10 23.09 7.12
C LYS A 3 -55.24 23.90 6.12
N GLY A 4 -54.34 23.29 5.36
CA GLY A 4 -54.00 21.87 5.23
C GLY A 4 -52.84 21.73 4.25
N LEU A 5 -51.83 20.95 4.65
CA LEU A 5 -50.67 20.60 3.85
C LEU A 5 -51.13 19.61 2.76
N ASN A 6 -50.97 19.97 1.50
CA ASN A 6 -51.37 19.13 0.37
C ASN A 6 -50.22 18.16 0.05
N PHE A 7 -50.17 17.03 0.75
CA PHE A 7 -49.31 15.90 0.42
C PHE A 7 -49.80 15.29 -0.90
N LYS A 8 -49.03 15.46 -1.97
CA LYS A 8 -49.19 14.60 -3.15
C LYS A 8 -48.68 13.21 -2.79
N SER A 9 -49.60 12.26 -2.68
CA SER A 9 -49.30 10.83 -2.57
C SER A 9 -48.45 10.38 -3.76
N ALA A 10 -47.15 10.20 -3.53
CA ALA A 10 -46.35 9.33 -4.37
C ALA A 10 -46.63 7.90 -3.91
N ALA A 11 -47.28 7.11 -4.76
CA ALA A 11 -47.43 5.69 -4.54
C ALA A 11 -46.03 5.07 -4.45
N VAL A 12 -45.64 4.64 -3.25
CA VAL A 12 -44.47 3.79 -3.03
C VAL A 12 -44.82 2.44 -3.63
N ALA A 13 -44.46 2.24 -4.91
CA ALA A 13 -44.36 0.91 -5.48
C ALA A 13 -43.23 0.20 -4.75
N MET A 14 -43.59 -0.64 -3.78
CA MET A 14 -42.68 -1.56 -3.14
C MET A 14 -42.28 -2.60 -4.19
N LEU A 15 -41.21 -2.29 -4.96
CA LEU A 15 -40.57 -3.27 -5.82
C LEU A 15 -39.89 -4.28 -4.89
N LEU A 16 -40.56 -5.41 -4.67
CA LEU A 16 -39.94 -6.64 -4.21
C LEU A 16 -38.90 -7.04 -5.26
N CYS A 17 -37.63 -6.67 -5.04
CA CYS A 17 -36.53 -7.34 -5.70
C CYS A 17 -36.50 -8.77 -5.17
N SER A 18 -37.17 -9.68 -5.89
CA SER A 18 -36.95 -11.10 -5.76
C SER A 18 -35.46 -11.36 -5.99
N MET A 19 -34.75 -11.76 -4.95
CA MET A 19 -33.42 -12.33 -5.10
C MET A 19 -33.57 -13.61 -5.93
N VAL A 20 -33.27 -13.51 -7.22
CA VAL A 20 -32.97 -14.68 -8.03
C VAL A 20 -31.61 -15.16 -7.53
N ALA A 21 -31.64 -16.17 -6.65
CA ALA A 21 -30.47 -16.98 -6.39
C ALA A 21 -30.06 -17.60 -7.73
N CYS A 22 -28.95 -17.13 -8.30
CA CYS A 22 -28.26 -17.87 -9.33
C CYS A 22 -27.78 -19.17 -8.68
N THR A 23 -28.58 -20.23 -8.79
CA THR A 23 -28.12 -21.61 -8.66
C THR A 23 -27.16 -21.87 -9.81
N GLY A 24 -25.90 -21.45 -9.63
CA GLY A 24 -24.79 -21.92 -10.43
C GLY A 24 -24.73 -23.43 -10.27
N LYS A 25 -24.88 -24.13 -11.39
CA LYS A 25 -24.73 -25.58 -11.49
C LYS A 25 -23.49 -26.00 -10.69
N THR A 26 -23.70 -26.93 -9.76
CA THR A 26 -22.64 -27.80 -9.26
C THR A 26 -22.04 -28.52 -10.46
N SER A 27 -20.87 -28.07 -10.90
CA SER A 27 -19.96 -28.89 -11.69
C SER A 27 -19.42 -29.98 -10.77
N THR A 28 -20.14 -31.09 -10.74
CA THR A 28 -19.62 -32.37 -10.27
C THR A 28 -18.36 -32.73 -11.07
N SER A 29 -17.31 -33.10 -10.33
CA SER A 29 -16.23 -34.02 -10.71
C SER A 29 -15.60 -33.82 -12.09
N GLY A 30 -14.44 -33.18 -12.12
CA GLY A 30 -13.53 -33.18 -13.27
C GLY A 30 -12.27 -32.39 -12.95
N ASP A 31 -11.13 -33.06 -13.03
CA ASP A 31 -9.78 -32.52 -13.05
C ASP A 31 -9.21 -32.05 -11.70
N ALA A 32 -8.88 -33.03 -10.86
CA ALA A 32 -7.72 -32.88 -9.99
C ALA A 32 -6.49 -32.73 -10.89
N THR A 33 -6.17 -31.51 -11.30
CA THR A 33 -4.94 -31.23 -12.03
C THR A 33 -3.78 -31.73 -11.18
N CYS A 34 -3.04 -32.70 -11.71
CA CYS A 34 -1.91 -33.41 -11.06
C CYS A 34 -0.78 -32.49 -10.57
N CYS A 35 -0.90 -31.18 -10.79
CA CYS A 35 0.07 -30.15 -10.43
C CYS A 35 -0.18 -29.52 -9.04
N ALA A 36 -1.34 -29.74 -8.40
CA ALA A 36 -1.70 -29.00 -7.19
C ALA A 36 -1.04 -29.51 -5.90
N ALA A 37 -0.39 -30.69 -5.91
CA ALA A 37 0.02 -31.36 -4.68
C ALA A 37 1.54 -31.41 -4.40
N ALA A 38 2.40 -30.95 -5.32
CA ALA A 38 3.85 -31.06 -5.12
C ALA A 38 4.57 -29.73 -5.37
N GLY A 39 4.79 -28.97 -4.28
CA GLY A 39 5.85 -27.97 -4.28
C GLY A 39 7.17 -28.66 -4.64
N LYS A 40 7.78 -28.24 -5.76
CA LYS A 40 8.92 -28.86 -6.48
C LYS A 40 8.55 -29.87 -7.58
N GLY A 41 7.68 -29.50 -8.51
CA GLY A 41 7.84 -29.81 -9.94
C GLY A 41 8.23 -31.24 -10.35
N GLN A 42 7.80 -32.26 -9.62
CA GLN A 42 7.98 -33.66 -9.98
C GLN A 42 6.65 -34.38 -9.76
N CYS A 43 6.13 -35.01 -10.82
CA CYS A 43 5.08 -36.00 -10.69
C CYS A 43 5.64 -37.16 -9.85
N THR A 44 5.04 -37.43 -8.70
CA THR A 44 5.35 -38.62 -7.90
C THR A 44 4.33 -39.72 -8.20
N GLU A 45 4.73 -40.97 -7.99
CA GLU A 45 3.97 -42.21 -8.29
C GLU A 45 2.61 -42.34 -7.56
N GLN A 46 2.15 -41.33 -6.82
CA GLN A 46 0.80 -41.26 -6.26
C GLN A 46 -0.27 -40.86 -7.28
N CYS A 47 0.14 -40.50 -8.50
CA CYS A 47 -0.75 -40.38 -9.64
C CYS A 47 -1.14 -41.80 -10.09
N GLY A 48 -2.28 -42.31 -9.60
CA GLY A 48 -2.79 -43.65 -9.92
C GLY A 48 -2.90 -43.91 -11.43
N SER A 49 -3.17 -45.17 -11.79
CA SER A 49 -3.17 -45.69 -13.18
C SER A 49 -4.02 -44.92 -14.20
N ASP A 50 -4.87 -43.99 -13.77
CA ASP A 50 -5.71 -43.16 -14.63
C ASP A 50 -4.95 -41.94 -15.23
N CYS A 51 -3.72 -41.68 -14.80
CA CYS A 51 -2.91 -40.54 -15.27
C CYS A 51 -2.05 -40.86 -16.51
N GLY A 52 -2.13 -42.09 -17.03
CA GLY A 52 -1.18 -42.64 -18.00
C GLY A 52 -1.10 -41.90 -19.34
N ASN A 53 -2.11 -41.10 -19.70
CA ASN A 53 -2.17 -40.42 -21.00
C ASN A 53 -1.95 -38.90 -20.95
N GLU A 54 -2.01 -38.25 -19.78
CA GLU A 54 -1.82 -36.79 -19.68
C GLU A 54 -0.38 -36.37 -19.37
N CYS A 55 0.42 -37.25 -18.78
CA CYS A 55 1.86 -37.02 -18.56
C CYS A 55 2.73 -37.26 -19.81
N ASN A 56 2.13 -37.50 -20.99
CA ASN A 56 2.86 -37.91 -22.20
C ASN A 56 2.99 -36.84 -23.29
N LYS A 57 2.93 -35.57 -22.92
CA LYS A 57 3.48 -34.50 -23.75
C LYS A 57 4.39 -33.64 -22.88
N LYS A 58 5.64 -33.47 -23.34
CA LYS A 58 6.62 -32.50 -22.86
C LYS A 58 6.11 -31.06 -23.03
N THR A 59 5.01 -30.72 -22.38
CA THR A 59 4.38 -29.41 -22.43
C THR A 59 4.41 -28.81 -21.05
N ASN A 60 5.51 -28.10 -20.80
CA ASN A 60 5.51 -26.77 -20.19
C ASN A 60 4.53 -26.59 -19.01
N CYS A 61 4.83 -27.24 -17.88
CA CYS A 61 4.50 -26.64 -16.60
C CYS A 61 5.40 -25.40 -16.44
N LYS A 62 5.06 -24.30 -17.13
CA LYS A 62 5.64 -22.99 -16.81
C LYS A 62 5.13 -22.65 -15.42
N ILE A 63 6.02 -22.76 -14.43
CA ILE A 63 5.84 -22.02 -13.19
C ILE A 63 5.86 -20.55 -13.64
N ASN A 64 4.69 -19.93 -13.76
CA ASN A 64 4.60 -18.49 -13.86
C ASN A 64 5.09 -17.98 -12.50
N LYS A 65 6.40 -17.78 -12.36
CA LYS A 65 6.94 -17.00 -11.27
C LYS A 65 6.31 -15.63 -11.44
N GLU A 66 5.42 -15.29 -10.53
CA GLU A 66 4.81 -13.96 -10.47
C GLU A 66 5.96 -12.95 -10.50
N MET A 67 6.00 -12.14 -11.54
CA MET A 67 7.04 -11.14 -11.68
C MET A 67 6.84 -10.13 -10.56
N THR A 68 7.87 -9.87 -9.77
CA THR A 68 7.87 -8.83 -8.75
C THR A 68 8.70 -7.65 -9.24
N TYR A 69 8.31 -6.44 -8.84
CA TYR A 69 9.15 -5.27 -9.11
C TYR A 69 10.47 -5.45 -8.35
N SER A 70 11.55 -4.93 -8.91
CA SER A 70 12.88 -5.11 -8.33
C SER A 70 13.62 -3.79 -8.26
N LYS A 71 14.53 -3.70 -7.30
CA LYS A 71 15.37 -2.53 -7.10
C LYS A 71 16.27 -2.29 -8.30
N LYS A 72 16.27 -1.06 -8.83
CA LYS A 72 17.05 -0.64 -10.01
C LYS A 72 18.02 0.51 -9.73
N TYR A 73 17.87 1.19 -8.60
CA TYR A 73 18.61 2.39 -8.24
C TYR A 73 19.32 2.20 -6.90
N THR A 74 20.45 2.88 -6.75
CA THR A 74 21.22 3.08 -5.52
C THR A 74 21.08 4.52 -5.06
N ASN A 75 21.48 4.83 -3.82
CA ASN A 75 21.41 6.20 -3.32
C ASN A 75 22.21 7.16 -4.20
N ALA A 76 23.37 6.74 -4.70
CA ALA A 76 24.23 7.58 -5.55
C ALA A 76 23.51 8.08 -6.82
N ASP A 77 22.59 7.29 -7.38
CA ASP A 77 21.85 7.66 -8.59
C ASP A 77 20.94 8.88 -8.37
N PHE A 78 20.48 9.10 -7.12
CA PHE A 78 19.57 10.19 -6.78
C PHE A 78 20.27 11.49 -6.41
N TYR A 79 21.60 11.56 -6.45
CA TYR A 79 22.35 12.74 -6.05
C TYR A 79 23.40 13.14 -7.07
N LYS A 80 23.50 14.44 -7.33
CA LYS A 80 24.57 15.05 -8.11
C LYS A 80 25.16 16.18 -7.32
N ASP A 81 26.48 16.15 -7.09
CA ASP A 81 27.20 17.14 -6.28
C ASP A 81 26.58 17.34 -4.88
N GLY A 82 26.10 16.24 -4.27
CA GLY A 82 25.44 16.23 -2.97
C GLY A 82 24.01 16.79 -2.96
N LYS A 83 23.43 17.11 -4.13
CA LYS A 83 22.06 17.63 -4.26
C LYS A 83 21.10 16.55 -4.75
N PHE A 84 19.97 16.42 -4.06
CA PHE A 84 18.91 15.49 -4.43
C PHE A 84 18.34 15.82 -5.84
N GLN A 85 18.27 14.80 -6.70
CA GLN A 85 17.78 14.88 -8.07
C GLN A 85 16.32 14.38 -8.12
N GLN A 86 15.37 15.30 -7.94
CA GLN A 86 13.94 14.99 -7.93
C GLN A 86 13.45 14.39 -9.26
N ASP A 87 14.04 14.75 -10.39
CA ASP A 87 13.71 14.21 -11.71
C ASP A 87 14.07 12.72 -11.82
N VAL A 88 15.22 12.31 -11.29
CA VAL A 88 15.63 10.89 -11.23
C VAL A 88 14.73 10.11 -10.28
N ALA A 89 14.41 10.67 -9.10
CA ALA A 89 13.47 10.07 -8.16
C ALA A 89 12.07 9.90 -8.77
N MET A 90 11.54 10.93 -9.43
CA MET A 90 10.26 10.86 -10.13
C MET A 90 10.29 9.83 -11.28
N LYS A 91 11.41 9.71 -12.00
CA LYS A 91 11.60 8.66 -13.02
C LYS A 91 11.57 7.26 -12.40
N ALA A 92 12.17 7.06 -11.23
CA ALA A 92 12.12 5.78 -10.52
C ALA A 92 10.69 5.43 -10.09
N MET A 93 9.90 6.41 -9.63
CA MET A 93 8.49 6.20 -9.30
C MET A 93 7.66 5.82 -10.53
N LYS A 94 7.83 6.54 -11.65
CA LYS A 94 7.13 6.23 -12.91
C LYS A 94 7.45 4.82 -13.43
N ASP A 95 8.70 4.39 -13.32
CA ASP A 95 9.11 3.03 -13.68
C ASP A 95 8.43 1.96 -12.81
N MET A 96 8.23 2.23 -11.52
CA MET A 96 7.42 1.36 -10.65
C MET A 96 5.92 1.39 -11.01
N PHE A 97 5.40 2.56 -11.38
CA PHE A 97 4.01 2.71 -11.83
C PHE A 97 3.74 1.94 -13.12
N ASP A 98 4.64 2.04 -14.10
CA ASP A 98 4.54 1.29 -15.35
C ASP A 98 4.52 -0.22 -15.10
N PHE A 99 5.34 -0.70 -14.16
CA PHE A 99 5.33 -2.11 -13.76
C PHE A 99 3.99 -2.55 -13.14
N TYR A 100 3.42 -1.73 -12.25
CA TYR A 100 2.16 -2.04 -11.56
C TYR A 100 0.89 -1.67 -12.34
N GLY A 101 1.04 -1.09 -13.54
CA GLY A 101 -0.08 -0.61 -14.35
C GLY A 101 -0.80 0.60 -13.74
N VAL A 102 -0.09 1.44 -12.99
CA VAL A 102 -0.63 2.68 -12.41
C VAL A 102 -0.44 3.81 -13.42
N PRO A 103 -1.53 4.46 -13.90
CA PRO A 103 -1.40 5.54 -14.86
C PRO A 103 -0.83 6.80 -14.23
N PHE A 104 0.23 7.36 -14.81
CA PHE A 104 0.73 8.68 -14.42
C PHE A 104 -0.15 9.77 -15.06
N THR A 105 -1.13 10.26 -14.30
CA THR A 105 -2.13 11.22 -14.80
C THR A 105 -1.58 12.65 -14.90
N GLU A 106 -2.30 13.52 -15.60
CA GLU A 106 -1.98 14.96 -15.64
C GLU A 106 -2.00 15.58 -14.22
N PHE A 107 -2.93 15.15 -13.36
CA PHE A 107 -2.98 15.60 -11.96
C PHE A 107 -1.71 15.21 -11.22
N MET A 108 -1.26 13.96 -11.33
CA MET A 108 0.01 13.52 -10.73
C MET A 108 1.20 14.31 -11.29
N GLY A 109 1.19 14.65 -12.58
CA GLY A 109 2.21 15.49 -13.18
C GLY A 109 2.34 16.89 -12.57
N LYS A 110 1.27 17.40 -11.94
CA LYS A 110 1.23 18.70 -11.27
C LYS A 110 1.44 18.61 -9.76
N GLU A 111 0.82 17.62 -9.13
CA GLU A 111 0.66 17.55 -7.68
C GLU A 111 1.49 16.46 -7.00
N MET A 112 2.02 15.48 -7.73
CA MET A 112 2.89 14.46 -7.15
C MET A 112 4.28 15.04 -6.86
N TRP A 113 4.82 14.71 -5.70
CA TRP A 113 6.13 15.12 -5.23
C TRP A 113 6.97 13.92 -4.81
N VAL A 114 8.28 14.16 -4.67
CA VAL A 114 9.25 13.22 -4.12
C VAL A 114 10.13 13.95 -3.11
N THR A 115 10.44 13.30 -1.99
CA THR A 115 11.25 13.90 -0.91
C THR A 115 12.19 12.88 -0.30
N ASP A 116 13.41 13.32 0.01
CA ASP A 116 14.38 12.63 0.86
C ASP A 116 14.31 13.12 2.32
N PHE A 117 13.32 13.97 2.62
CA PHE A 117 13.15 14.67 3.90
C PHE A 117 14.37 15.48 4.36
N GLY A 118 15.29 15.83 3.45
CA GLY A 118 16.56 16.48 3.79
C GLY A 118 17.58 15.55 4.46
N LEU A 119 17.42 14.23 4.33
CA LEU A 119 18.27 13.23 4.98
C LEU A 119 19.41 12.73 4.10
N GLY A 120 19.41 13.03 2.79
CA GLY A 120 20.51 12.62 1.90
C GLY A 120 20.54 11.12 1.59
N ASP A 121 19.46 10.40 1.85
CA ASP A 121 19.36 8.94 1.69
C ASP A 121 18.02 8.55 1.06
N PHE A 122 17.76 8.98 -0.18
CA PHE A 122 16.47 8.75 -0.81
C PHE A 122 16.23 7.26 -1.10
N GLU A 123 17.29 6.48 -1.38
CA GLU A 123 17.17 5.04 -1.63
C GLU A 123 16.49 4.31 -0.47
N ASN A 124 16.82 4.68 0.76
CA ASN A 124 16.36 3.96 1.93
C ASN A 124 15.35 4.78 2.75
N VAL A 125 15.50 6.10 2.86
CA VAL A 125 14.64 6.99 3.66
C VAL A 125 14.11 8.14 2.80
N GLY A 126 12.90 7.98 2.30
CA GLY A 126 12.27 8.92 1.38
C GLY A 126 10.89 8.42 0.96
N MET A 127 10.19 9.22 0.15
CA MET A 127 8.95 8.77 -0.46
C MET A 127 8.62 9.58 -1.71
N GLY A 128 7.79 8.99 -2.57
CA GLY A 128 6.92 9.71 -3.47
C GLY A 128 5.55 9.88 -2.84
N GLY A 129 4.86 10.96 -3.16
CA GLY A 129 3.57 11.25 -2.56
C GLY A 129 2.69 12.12 -3.44
N VAL A 130 1.38 11.93 -3.36
CA VAL A 130 0.40 12.87 -3.92
C VAL A 130 -0.74 13.05 -2.93
N PHE A 131 -1.07 14.28 -2.58
CA PHE A 131 -2.30 14.58 -1.85
C PHE A 131 -3.41 14.75 -2.88
N TRP A 132 -4.29 13.75 -2.96
CA TRP A 132 -5.49 13.84 -3.81
C TRP A 132 -6.41 14.93 -3.28
N ILE A 133 -6.56 14.98 -1.95
CA ILE A 133 -7.35 15.98 -1.24
C ILE A 133 -6.69 16.25 0.11
N ASN A 134 -6.61 17.52 0.51
CA ASN A 134 -6.28 17.94 1.87
C ASN A 134 -7.14 19.14 2.25
N ASP A 135 -8.39 18.88 2.64
CA ASP A 135 -9.39 19.92 2.85
C ASP A 135 -9.49 20.31 4.33
N ALA A 136 -9.17 21.57 4.64
CA ALA A 136 -9.19 22.11 6.00
C ALA A 136 -10.60 22.53 6.49
N GLU A 137 -11.52 22.85 5.57
CA GLU A 137 -12.87 23.30 5.88
C GLU A 137 -13.76 22.13 6.29
N TYR A 138 -13.71 21.05 5.50
CA TYR A 138 -14.45 19.82 5.71
C TYR A 138 -13.66 18.75 6.45
N GLY A 139 -12.35 18.96 6.63
CA GLY A 139 -11.54 18.22 7.59
C GLY A 139 -11.14 16.80 7.14
N TYR A 140 -11.02 16.54 5.84
CA TYR A 140 -10.70 15.21 5.31
C TYR A 140 -9.51 15.22 4.34
N PHE A 141 -8.86 14.07 4.26
CA PHE A 141 -7.59 13.88 3.58
C PHE A 141 -7.56 12.56 2.81
N ALA A 142 -6.98 12.60 1.61
CA ALA A 142 -6.71 11.44 0.79
C ALA A 142 -5.32 11.59 0.16
N HIS A 143 -4.49 10.57 0.31
CA HIS A 143 -3.10 10.56 -0.13
C HIS A 143 -2.72 9.20 -0.68
N ALA A 144 -1.86 9.17 -1.70
CA ALA A 144 -1.15 7.97 -2.07
C ALA A 144 0.33 8.13 -1.74
N ILE A 145 0.85 7.16 -1.01
CA ILE A 145 2.24 6.97 -0.62
C ILE A 145 2.87 5.99 -1.61
N TYR A 146 4.03 6.37 -2.15
CA TYR A 146 4.81 5.54 -3.07
C TYR A 146 6.18 5.28 -2.48
N LEU A 147 6.51 4.01 -2.29
CA LEU A 147 7.78 3.56 -1.73
C LEU A 147 8.48 2.62 -2.70
N LEU A 148 9.72 2.96 -3.06
CA LEU A 148 10.59 2.08 -3.82
C LEU A 148 10.99 0.83 -3.00
N PRO A 149 11.52 -0.23 -3.64
CA PRO A 149 12.00 -1.43 -2.97
C PRO A 149 12.85 -1.19 -1.71
N GLY A 150 12.32 -1.57 -0.54
CA GLY A 150 12.97 -1.40 0.76
C GLY A 150 12.99 0.02 1.31
N GLN A 151 12.42 1.00 0.61
CA GLN A 151 12.36 2.40 1.04
C GLN A 151 11.38 2.55 2.22
N MET A 152 11.66 3.48 3.13
CA MET A 152 10.81 3.79 4.27
C MET A 152 10.62 5.29 4.48
N ILE A 153 9.49 5.65 5.06
CA ILE A 153 9.23 7.01 5.54
C ILE A 153 9.93 7.17 6.90
N PRO A 154 10.53 8.32 7.23
CA PRO A 154 11.05 8.58 8.57
C PRO A 154 9.94 8.46 9.63
N GLU A 155 10.30 7.98 10.83
CA GLU A 155 9.34 7.85 11.93
C GLU A 155 8.78 9.21 12.34
N HIS A 156 7.45 9.28 12.36
CA HIS A 156 6.72 10.51 12.63
C HIS A 156 5.45 10.27 13.44
N ALA A 157 4.92 11.35 14.00
CA ALA A 157 3.64 11.43 14.66
C ALA A 157 2.91 12.70 14.21
N HIS A 158 1.60 12.68 14.33
CA HIS A 158 0.74 13.84 14.12
C HIS A 158 0.12 14.27 15.45
N VAL A 159 0.49 15.46 15.92
CA VAL A 159 -0.02 16.03 17.18
C VAL A 159 -1.10 17.06 16.91
N LYS A 160 -1.96 17.30 17.90
CA LYS A 160 -2.98 18.34 17.83
C LYS A 160 -2.37 19.73 17.64
N THR A 161 -3.00 20.54 16.79
CA THR A 161 -2.71 21.96 16.58
C THR A 161 -3.98 22.78 16.87
N LYS A 162 -4.27 23.79 16.04
CA LYS A 162 -5.63 24.33 15.92
C LYS A 162 -6.61 23.32 15.30
N PHE A 163 -6.11 22.33 14.56
CA PHE A 163 -6.86 21.18 14.06
C PHE A 163 -6.67 19.96 14.97
N PRO A 164 -7.61 18.98 14.96
CA PRO A 164 -7.40 17.70 15.64
C PRO A 164 -6.12 17.01 15.17
N ALA A 165 -5.51 16.20 16.04
CA ALA A 165 -4.42 15.32 15.64
C ALA A 165 -4.90 14.40 14.50
N LYS A 166 -4.06 14.22 13.48
CA LYS A 166 -4.38 13.38 12.32
C LYS A 166 -4.63 11.94 12.80
N HIS A 167 -5.79 11.39 12.44
CA HIS A 167 -6.07 9.96 12.56
C HIS A 167 -6.18 9.39 11.16
N GLU A 168 -5.38 8.38 10.88
CA GLU A 168 -5.16 7.85 9.54
C GLU A 168 -5.39 6.35 9.47
N SER A 169 -5.69 5.91 8.25
CA SER A 169 -5.89 4.52 7.87
C SER A 169 -5.19 4.29 6.54
N TRP A 170 -4.58 3.14 6.38
CA TRP A 170 -3.77 2.80 5.22
C TRP A 170 -4.26 1.50 4.60
N MET A 171 -4.33 1.47 3.27
CA MET A 171 -4.56 0.26 2.48
C MET A 171 -3.43 0.07 1.48
N VAL A 172 -2.87 -1.13 1.43
CA VAL A 172 -1.87 -1.45 0.41
C VAL A 172 -2.58 -1.81 -0.89
N GLU A 173 -2.22 -1.13 -1.97
CA GLU A 173 -2.74 -1.37 -3.32
C GLU A 173 -1.82 -2.27 -4.15
N LYS A 174 -0.50 -2.10 -3.97
CA LYS A 174 0.54 -2.85 -4.69
C LYS A 174 1.69 -3.16 -3.74
N GLY A 175 2.32 -4.33 -3.93
CA GLY A 175 3.42 -4.79 -3.08
C GLY A 175 2.96 -5.07 -1.64
N TRP A 176 3.80 -4.72 -0.66
CA TRP A 176 3.49 -4.82 0.77
C TRP A 176 4.40 -3.94 1.61
N VAL A 177 3.99 -3.64 2.85
CA VAL A 177 4.78 -2.84 3.80
C VAL A 177 4.91 -3.53 5.16
N TYR A 178 6.00 -3.25 5.86
CA TYR A 178 6.05 -3.31 7.31
C TYR A 178 5.41 -2.03 7.85
N ASN A 179 4.30 -2.15 8.57
CA ASN A 179 3.62 -1.04 9.23
C ASN A 179 4.02 -1.03 10.71
N PHE A 180 4.90 -0.10 11.09
CA PHE A 180 5.46 0.02 12.43
C PHE A 180 4.65 0.98 13.29
N SER A 181 4.49 0.62 14.57
CA SER A 181 3.80 1.40 15.58
C SER A 181 4.56 1.43 16.90
N GLU A 182 4.52 2.58 17.58
CA GLU A 182 4.95 2.73 18.98
C GLU A 182 4.08 1.89 19.93
N ILE A 183 2.87 1.52 19.51
CA ILE A 183 1.90 0.80 20.34
C ILE A 183 1.92 -0.70 20.06
N GLY A 184 2.15 -1.47 21.11
CA GLY A 184 2.17 -2.93 21.13
C GLY A 184 3.54 -3.49 21.54
N ASP A 185 3.60 -4.80 21.73
CA ASP A 185 4.85 -5.48 22.07
C ASP A 185 5.81 -5.47 20.87
N GLU A 186 7.12 -5.44 21.15
CA GLU A 186 8.14 -5.51 20.11
C GLU A 186 7.98 -6.78 19.26
N THR A 187 7.83 -6.61 17.95
CA THR A 187 7.76 -7.74 17.01
C THR A 187 9.20 -8.21 16.74
N PRO A 188 9.53 -9.50 16.90
CA PRO A 188 10.89 -9.98 16.68
C PRO A 188 11.30 -9.91 15.20
N ASN A 189 12.61 -9.93 14.93
CA ASN A 189 13.19 -9.97 13.59
C ASN A 189 12.79 -8.79 12.70
N ALA A 190 12.84 -7.58 13.24
CA ALA A 190 12.65 -6.36 12.45
C ALA A 190 13.67 -6.29 11.29
N PRO A 191 13.26 -5.78 10.11
CA PRO A 191 14.19 -5.47 9.02
C PRO A 191 15.26 -4.47 9.46
N ALA A 192 16.39 -4.46 8.76
CA ALA A 192 17.44 -3.49 9.01
C ALA A 192 16.95 -2.07 8.67
N ILE A 193 17.17 -1.13 9.59
CA ILE A 193 16.81 0.29 9.42
C ILE A 193 18.10 1.10 9.35
N PRO A 194 18.32 1.91 8.29
CA PRO A 194 19.56 2.66 8.13
C PRO A 194 19.69 3.76 9.19
N ALA A 195 20.92 4.13 9.52
CA ALA A 195 21.19 5.18 10.51
C ALA A 195 20.62 6.56 10.10
N SER A 196 20.44 6.80 8.80
CA SER A 196 19.80 7.98 8.22
C SER A 196 18.34 8.15 8.67
N HIS A 197 17.64 7.05 8.99
CA HIS A 197 16.26 7.09 9.49
C HIS A 197 16.17 7.80 10.84
N GLY A 198 17.16 7.58 11.70
CA GLY A 198 17.27 8.20 13.02
C GLY A 198 16.76 7.32 14.17
N PRO A 199 16.44 7.92 15.33
CA PRO A 199 15.93 7.20 16.49
C PRO A 199 14.53 6.60 16.23
N ILE A 200 14.29 5.40 16.75
CA ILE A 200 13.05 4.64 16.53
C ILE A 200 12.38 4.33 17.86
N LYS A 201 11.09 4.65 17.97
CA LYS A 201 10.22 4.23 19.06
C LYS A 201 9.30 3.10 18.63
N SER A 202 8.96 3.04 17.35
CA SER A 202 7.99 2.10 16.80
C SER A 202 8.60 0.72 16.59
N LYS A 203 8.44 -0.15 17.59
CA LYS A 203 9.02 -1.50 17.60
C LYS A 203 8.03 -2.63 17.35
N ASN A 204 6.73 -2.35 17.43
CA ASN A 204 5.71 -3.29 17.00
C ASN A 204 5.47 -3.09 15.51
N PHE A 205 5.44 -4.16 14.72
CA PHE A 205 5.02 -4.05 13.33
C PHE A 205 4.15 -5.21 12.86
N ALA A 206 3.33 -4.91 11.85
CA ALA A 206 2.59 -5.88 11.05
C ALA A 206 3.09 -5.86 9.61
N VAL A 207 3.15 -7.03 8.96
CA VAL A 207 3.33 -7.10 7.50
C VAL A 207 1.95 -6.92 6.87
N GLN A 208 1.73 -5.75 6.27
CA GLN A 208 0.48 -5.37 5.63
C GLN A 208 0.57 -5.66 4.13
N LYS A 209 -0.31 -6.52 3.63
CA LYS A 209 -0.36 -6.97 2.22
C LYS A 209 -1.48 -6.25 1.46
N VAL A 210 -1.51 -6.44 0.14
CA VAL A 210 -2.56 -5.88 -0.73
C VAL A 210 -3.96 -6.19 -0.18
N GLY A 211 -4.78 -5.15 -0.04
CA GLY A 211 -6.15 -5.22 0.47
C GLY A 211 -6.29 -5.20 2.00
N ASP A 212 -5.20 -5.34 2.75
CA ASP A 212 -5.23 -5.15 4.20
C ASP A 212 -5.43 -3.67 4.52
N ILE A 213 -6.36 -3.37 5.44
CA ILE A 213 -6.62 -2.03 5.95
C ILE A 213 -6.20 -1.96 7.41
N LEU A 214 -5.14 -1.21 7.70
CA LEU A 214 -4.69 -0.93 9.07
C LEU A 214 -4.93 0.53 9.41
N ARG A 215 -5.08 0.80 10.70
CA ARG A 215 -5.35 2.14 11.23
C ARG A 215 -4.29 2.52 12.24
N LEU A 216 -4.02 3.81 12.37
CA LEU A 216 -3.19 4.31 13.46
C LEU A 216 -3.76 3.82 14.79
N LYS A 217 -2.96 3.11 15.58
CA LYS A 217 -3.44 2.41 16.78
C LYS A 217 -3.91 3.36 17.88
N LYS A 218 -3.28 4.53 17.98
CA LYS A 218 -3.59 5.57 18.96
C LYS A 218 -3.16 6.92 18.40
N LEU A 219 -3.96 7.96 18.65
CA LEU A 219 -3.62 9.34 18.28
C LEU A 219 -2.26 9.76 18.86
N GLU A 220 -1.55 10.60 18.11
CA GLU A 220 -0.28 11.22 18.49
C GLU A 220 0.88 10.25 18.74
N THR A 221 0.75 8.97 18.36
CA THR A 221 1.81 7.97 18.51
C THR A 221 2.68 7.88 17.27
N PHE A 222 3.96 7.59 17.49
CA PHE A 222 4.93 7.45 16.42
C PHE A 222 4.70 6.18 15.60
N HIS A 223 4.89 6.32 14.29
CA HIS A 223 4.75 5.25 13.32
C HIS A 223 5.59 5.54 12.07
N PHE A 224 5.82 4.49 11.27
CA PHE A 224 6.34 4.60 9.92
C PHE A 224 6.00 3.34 9.12
N MET A 225 6.25 3.41 7.82
CA MET A 225 6.14 2.26 6.92
C MET A 225 7.45 2.05 6.17
N MET A 226 7.79 0.78 5.97
CA MET A 226 8.89 0.34 5.10
C MET A 226 8.34 -0.62 4.06
N ALA A 227 8.62 -0.36 2.79
CA ALA A 227 8.21 -1.26 1.71
C ALA A 227 8.99 -2.58 1.72
N GLY A 228 8.33 -3.62 1.23
CA GLY A 228 8.99 -4.87 0.87
C GLY A 228 9.99 -4.72 -0.28
N PRO A 229 10.65 -5.83 -0.70
CA PRO A 229 11.65 -5.83 -1.76
C PRO A 229 11.09 -5.52 -3.16
N GLU A 230 9.76 -5.44 -3.28
CA GLU A 230 9.06 -5.09 -4.51
C GLU A 230 8.50 -3.65 -4.50
N GLY A 231 8.80 -2.87 -3.46
CA GLY A 231 8.18 -1.56 -3.29
C GLY A 231 6.74 -1.68 -2.82
N ALA A 232 6.08 -0.54 -2.68
CA ALA A 232 4.69 -0.49 -2.28
C ALA A 232 3.98 0.78 -2.79
N ILE A 233 2.67 0.63 -3.03
CA ILE A 233 1.74 1.74 -3.20
C ILE A 233 0.69 1.60 -2.10
N VAL A 234 0.54 2.66 -1.31
CA VAL A 234 -0.34 2.66 -0.13
C VAL A 234 -1.25 3.88 -0.21
N ASP A 235 -2.55 3.64 -0.18
CA ASP A 235 -3.53 4.70 -0.02
C ASP A 235 -3.71 5.02 1.46
N GLU A 236 -3.69 6.30 1.78
CA GLU A 236 -3.94 6.85 3.11
C GLU A 236 -5.21 7.71 3.09
N TRP A 237 -6.11 7.44 4.04
CA TRP A 237 -7.24 8.31 4.35
C TRP A 237 -7.19 8.75 5.79
N ALA A 238 -7.42 10.04 5.99
CA ALA A 238 -7.34 10.64 7.31
C ALA A 238 -8.30 11.82 7.46
N CYS A 239 -8.38 12.37 8.67
CA CYS A 239 -8.76 13.77 8.80
C CYS A 239 -7.64 14.69 8.26
N TYR A 240 -7.92 15.98 8.14
CA TYR A 240 -7.02 17.00 7.58
C TYR A 240 -5.56 16.86 8.03
N HIS A 241 -4.64 16.96 7.07
CA HIS A 241 -3.20 16.96 7.32
C HIS A 241 -2.71 18.38 7.55
N ASP A 242 -2.32 18.67 8.79
CA ASP A 242 -1.68 19.93 9.17
C ASP A 242 -0.18 19.73 9.41
N ASN A 243 0.65 20.37 8.58
CA ASN A 243 2.11 20.31 8.69
C ASN A 243 2.61 20.84 10.05
N ASP A 244 1.92 21.81 10.66
CA ASP A 244 2.28 22.33 11.99
C ASP A 244 2.17 21.26 13.09
N GLY A 245 1.43 20.17 12.82
CA GLY A 245 1.25 19.02 13.71
C GLY A 245 2.24 17.88 13.46
N LEU A 246 3.06 17.94 12.41
CA LEU A 246 3.98 16.87 12.04
C LEU A 246 5.23 16.86 12.92
N ARG A 247 5.57 15.69 13.50
CA ARG A 247 6.73 15.53 14.39
C ARG A 247 7.55 14.33 13.97
N PHE A 248 8.78 14.56 13.54
CA PHE A 248 9.74 13.48 13.28
C PHE A 248 10.56 13.15 14.54
N THR A 249 10.94 11.88 14.69
CA THR A 249 11.97 11.49 15.67
C THR A 249 13.34 11.99 15.25
N ASN A 250 13.67 11.90 13.96
CA ASN A 250 14.86 12.48 13.38
C ASN A 250 14.68 14.00 13.21
N LYS A 251 15.44 14.80 13.97
CA LYS A 251 15.33 16.27 13.98
C LYS A 251 15.85 16.95 12.72
N LYS A 252 16.50 16.22 11.81
CA LYS A 252 16.90 16.73 10.50
C LYS A 252 15.82 16.53 9.44
N ALA A 253 14.87 15.62 9.68
CA ALA A 253 13.79 15.34 8.74
C ALA A 253 12.78 16.49 8.70
N ALA A 254 12.34 16.86 7.51
CA ALA A 254 11.29 17.86 7.28
C ALA A 254 10.50 17.54 6.01
N LEU A 255 9.23 17.97 5.98
CA LEU A 255 8.35 17.91 4.82
C LEU A 255 7.83 19.32 4.50
#